data_AF-A0A534RPK4-F1
#
_entry.id   AF-A0A534RPK4-F1
#
_cell.length_a   1.000
_cell.length_b   1.000
_cell.length_c   1.000
_cell.angle_alpha   90.00
_cell.angle_beta   90.00
_cell.angle_gamma   90.00
#
_symmetry.space_group_name_H-M   'P 1'
#
loop_
_entity.id
_entity.type
_entity.pdbx_description
1 polymer ?
#
loop_
_entity_poly.entity_id
_entity_poly.type
_entity_poly.pdbx_seq_one_letter_code
_entity_poly.pdbx_strand_id
1 'polypeptide(L)'
;MNGIRISVDGVTGSGGLDVTIPGGAGWTASPALTRWTYTDRTGAHGGITRVTVRDRSRVADGLLAVVLKGGGGAAIALPDAGATRAAVVLGTAGECAAIAWNPPGGDRPRCDGDAAMLTCR
;
A
#
# COMPACT_ATOMS: atom_id res chain seq x y z
N MET A 1 6.43 17.14 -0.94
CA MET A 1 5.05 16.73 -0.59
C MET A 1 5.21 15.64 0.47
N ASN A 2 4.77 15.83 1.71
CA ASN A 2 5.12 14.91 2.83
C ASN A 2 4.04 13.82 3.02
N GLY A 3 3.68 13.09 1.97
CA GLY A 3 2.62 12.08 1.98
C GLY A 3 3.11 10.69 1.61
N ILE A 4 2.18 9.74 1.49
CA ILE A 4 2.42 8.43 0.92
C ILE A 4 1.62 8.31 -0.37
N ARG A 5 2.28 7.89 -1.45
CA ARG A 5 1.60 7.41 -2.66
C ARG A 5 1.75 5.90 -2.72
N ILE A 6 0.64 5.23 -2.96
CA ILE A 6 0.55 3.79 -3.07
C ILE A 6 0.00 3.48 -4.46
N SER A 7 0.76 2.71 -5.23
CA SER A 7 0.29 2.07 -6.45
C SER A 7 0.19 0.57 -6.21
N VAL A 8 -0.97 -0.01 -6.50
CA VAL A 8 -1.20 -1.45 -6.59
C VAL A 8 -1.88 -1.70 -7.93
N ASP A 9 -1.11 -2.07 -8.93
CA ASP A 9 -1.54 -2.17 -10.33
C ASP A 9 -1.26 -3.55 -10.91
N GLY A 10 -2.09 -3.95 -11.89
CA GLY A 10 -1.85 -5.18 -12.64
C GLY A 10 -0.68 -5.00 -13.62
N VAL A 11 0.24 -5.96 -13.65
CA VAL A 11 1.36 -6.04 -14.61
C VAL A 11 0.84 -6.10 -16.05
N THR A 12 -0.38 -6.63 -16.24
CA THR A 12 -1.12 -6.62 -17.52
C THR A 12 -2.62 -6.40 -17.26
N GLY A 13 -3.20 -5.28 -17.72
CA GLY A 13 -4.64 -5.02 -17.65
C GLY A 13 -5.01 -3.59 -17.21
N SER A 14 -6.28 -3.21 -17.40
CA SER A 14 -6.87 -1.99 -16.83
C SER A 14 -7.44 -2.28 -15.44
N GLY A 15 -6.90 -1.64 -14.41
CA GLY A 15 -7.34 -1.84 -13.01
C GLY A 15 -6.19 -1.64 -12.04
N GLY A 16 -6.50 -1.38 -10.77
CA GLY A 16 -5.51 -1.05 -9.75
C GLY A 16 -5.90 0.15 -8.90
N LEU A 17 -5.14 0.35 -7.83
CA LEU A 17 -5.22 1.47 -6.92
C LEU A 17 -3.98 2.33 -7.12
N ASP A 18 -4.11 3.57 -7.61
CA ASP A 18 -3.05 4.58 -7.51
C ASP A 18 -3.58 5.75 -6.71
N VAL A 19 -3.17 5.83 -5.45
CA VAL A 19 -3.70 6.79 -4.49
C VAL A 19 -2.59 7.53 -3.79
N THR A 20 -2.74 8.85 -3.69
CA THR A 20 -1.91 9.69 -2.84
C THR A 20 -2.70 10.10 -1.61
N ILE A 21 -2.18 9.75 -0.44
CA ILE A 21 -2.69 10.21 0.85
C ILE A 21 -1.73 11.30 1.35
N PRO A 22 -2.18 12.57 1.45
CA PRO A 22 -1.34 13.64 1.94
C PRO A 22 -0.96 13.39 3.41
N GLY A 23 0.23 13.87 3.80
CA GLY A 23 0.60 13.92 5.21
C GLY A 23 -0.23 14.93 5.99
N GLY A 24 -0.22 14.78 7.31
CA GLY A 24 -0.96 15.65 8.21
C GLY A 24 -2.26 15.01 8.68
N ALA A 25 -3.41 15.59 8.33
CA ALA A 25 -4.71 15.15 8.85
C ALA A 25 -4.95 13.64 8.63
N GLY A 26 -5.51 12.99 9.65
CA GLY A 26 -5.77 11.53 9.64
C GLY A 26 -4.55 10.67 10.01
N TRP A 27 -3.34 11.23 10.04
CA TRP A 27 -2.14 10.51 10.48
C TRP A 27 -1.90 10.64 11.99
N THR A 28 -1.39 9.57 12.57
CA THR A 28 -0.87 9.55 13.93
C THR A 28 0.44 8.76 13.95
N ALA A 29 1.48 9.34 14.55
CA ALA A 29 2.74 8.66 14.80
C ALA A 29 2.74 8.06 16.21
N SER A 30 3.35 6.87 16.36
CA SER A 30 3.67 6.33 17.68
C SER A 30 4.70 7.24 18.39
N PRO A 31 4.74 7.28 19.74
CA PRO A 31 5.74 8.06 20.47
C PRO A 31 7.19 7.73 20.09
N ALA A 32 7.46 6.46 19.78
CA ALA A 32 8.78 5.99 19.36
C ALA A 32 9.12 6.31 17.88
N LEU A 33 8.22 6.96 17.14
CA LEU A 33 8.37 7.28 15.71
C LEU A 33 8.75 6.06 14.85
N THR A 34 8.23 4.88 15.18
CA THR A 34 8.44 3.64 14.41
C THR A 34 7.16 3.12 13.76
N ARG A 35 6.03 3.81 13.96
CA ARG A 35 4.75 3.47 13.37
C ARG A 35 3.94 4.71 13.05
N TRP A 36 3.42 4.77 11.84
CA TRP A 36 2.49 5.79 11.39
C TRP A 36 1.20 5.12 10.97
N THR A 37 0.07 5.62 11.46
CA THR A 37 -1.26 5.11 11.12
C THR A 37 -2.09 6.23 10.54
N TYR A 38 -2.57 6.05 9.33
CA TYR A 38 -3.62 6.86 8.74
C TYR A 38 -4.99 6.22 9.01
N THR A 39 -6.00 7.02 9.34
CA THR A 39 -7.39 6.56 9.45
C THR A 39 -8.34 7.56 8.82
N ASP A 40 -9.21 7.07 7.94
CA ASP A 40 -10.31 7.82 7.36
C ASP A 40 -11.52 6.88 7.18
N ARG A 41 -12.62 7.14 7.89
CA ARG A 41 -13.80 6.27 7.78
C ARG A 41 -14.61 6.52 6.51
N THR A 42 -14.39 7.66 5.84
CA THR A 42 -15.11 8.03 4.62
C THR A 42 -14.49 7.41 3.37
N GLY A 43 -13.22 7.01 3.43
CA GLY A 43 -12.51 6.47 2.28
C GLY A 43 -12.27 7.52 1.19
N ALA A 44 -12.11 8.79 1.56
CA ALA A 44 -12.00 9.92 0.65
C ALA A 44 -10.84 9.77 -0.35
N HIS A 45 -9.81 9.01 0.03
CA HIS A 45 -8.66 8.71 -0.82
C HIS A 45 -8.78 7.29 -1.38
N GLY A 46 -9.44 7.15 -2.53
CA GLY A 46 -9.52 5.89 -3.26
C GLY A 46 -10.05 4.73 -2.40
N GLY A 47 -11.04 4.98 -1.53
CA GLY A 47 -11.65 3.99 -0.63
C GLY A 47 -10.74 3.46 0.48
N ILE A 48 -9.53 3.99 0.62
CA ILE A 48 -8.60 3.61 1.70
C ILE A 48 -9.10 4.15 3.02
N THR A 49 -9.36 3.24 3.95
CA THR A 49 -9.82 3.57 5.29
C THR A 49 -8.72 3.53 6.34
N ARG A 50 -7.64 2.79 6.05
CA ARG A 50 -6.49 2.69 6.95
C ARG A 50 -5.20 2.40 6.21
N VAL A 51 -4.15 3.13 6.58
CA VAL A 51 -2.76 2.78 6.24
C VAL A 51 -1.98 2.61 7.53
N THR A 52 -1.09 1.63 7.58
CA THR A 52 -0.11 1.50 8.67
C THR A 52 1.26 1.29 8.06
N VAL A 53 2.17 2.21 8.33
CA VAL A 53 3.60 2.10 8.01
C VAL A 53 4.33 1.77 9.30
N ARG A 54 5.19 0.75 9.28
CA ARG A 54 6.06 0.39 10.40
C ARG A 54 7.51 0.38 9.94
N ASP A 55 8.35 1.02 10.73
CA ASP A 55 9.79 0.89 10.59
C ASP A 55 10.24 -0.51 11.04
N ARG A 56 11.02 -1.17 10.18
CA ARG A 56 11.64 -2.47 10.41
C ARG A 56 13.15 -2.40 10.15
N SER A 57 13.74 -1.21 10.18
CA SER A 57 15.19 -0.97 10.06
C SER A 57 16.04 -1.88 10.96
N ARG A 58 15.53 -2.24 12.14
CA ARG A 58 16.17 -3.21 13.06
C ARG A 58 16.37 -4.61 12.48
N VAL A 59 15.64 -4.98 11.43
CA VAL A 59 15.75 -6.28 10.72
C VAL A 59 16.66 -6.14 9.50
N ALA A 60 16.48 -5.08 8.72
CA ALA A 60 17.31 -4.73 7.59
C ALA A 60 17.23 -3.22 7.36
N ASP A 61 18.36 -2.58 7.06
CA ASP A 61 18.43 -1.13 6.87
C ASP A 61 17.43 -0.67 5.80
N GLY A 62 16.62 0.34 6.16
CA GLY A 62 15.60 0.90 5.28
C GLY A 62 14.33 0.04 5.10
N LEU A 63 14.20 -1.10 5.78
CA LEU A 63 13.02 -1.96 5.63
C LEU A 63 11.78 -1.33 6.26
N LEU A 64 10.70 -1.26 5.49
CA LEU A 64 9.39 -0.80 5.94
C LEU A 64 8.34 -1.89 5.74
N ALA A 65 7.42 -2.03 6.69
CA ALA A 65 6.22 -2.84 6.52
C ALA A 65 4.99 -1.94 6.36
N VAL A 66 4.31 -2.06 5.23
CA VAL A 66 3.12 -1.27 4.90
C VAL A 66 1.89 -2.17 4.87
N VAL A 67 0.85 -1.77 5.59
CA VAL A 67 -0.45 -2.46 5.61
C VAL A 67 -1.52 -1.49 5.15
N LEU A 68 -2.31 -1.90 4.17
CA LEU A 68 -3.38 -1.12 3.57
C LEU A 68 -4.72 -1.79 3.84
N LYS A 69 -5.73 -0.99 4.19
CA LYS A 69 -7.11 -1.43 4.24
C LYS A 69 -7.98 -0.41 3.51
N GLY A 70 -8.83 -0.90 2.63
CA GLY A 70 -9.84 -0.10 1.96
C GLY A 70 -11.10 -0.93 1.76
N GLY A 71 -12.21 -0.24 1.56
CA GLY A 71 -13.47 -0.84 1.14
C GLY A 71 -13.81 -0.27 -0.23
N GLY A 72 -14.15 -1.13 -1.19
CA GLY A 72 -14.58 -0.69 -2.51
C GLY A 72 -15.88 0.12 -2.41
N GLY A 73 -15.78 1.44 -2.55
CA GLY A 73 -16.78 2.13 -3.36
C GLY A 73 -16.63 1.67 -4.81
N ALA A 74 -17.67 1.83 -5.64
CA ALA A 74 -17.80 1.26 -7.00
C ALA A 74 -16.65 1.50 -8.01
N ALA A 75 -15.55 2.14 -7.62
CA ALA A 75 -14.44 2.58 -8.46
C ALA A 75 -13.11 1.81 -8.26
N ILE A 76 -12.98 0.90 -7.29
CA ILE A 76 -11.73 0.12 -7.11
C ILE A 76 -11.89 -1.27 -7.71
N ALA A 77 -11.26 -1.49 -8.87
CA ALA A 77 -11.05 -2.84 -9.40
C ALA A 77 -9.71 -3.36 -8.87
N LEU A 78 -9.77 -4.42 -8.05
CA LEU A 78 -8.56 -5.08 -7.55
C LEU A 78 -7.88 -5.83 -8.71
N PRO A 79 -6.55 -5.71 -8.88
CA PRO A 79 -5.83 -6.47 -9.89
C PRO A 79 -5.76 -7.95 -9.51
N ASP A 80 -5.57 -8.81 -10.52
CA ASP A 80 -5.33 -10.23 -10.29
C ASP A 80 -4.04 -10.43 -9.47
N ALA A 81 -4.13 -11.23 -8.40
CA ALA A 81 -3.02 -11.43 -7.47
C ALA A 81 -1.80 -12.13 -8.11
N GLY A 82 -2.02 -12.90 -9.18
CA GLY A 82 -0.97 -13.56 -9.95
C GLY A 82 -0.13 -12.60 -10.80
N ALA A 83 -0.63 -11.39 -11.05
CA ALA A 83 0.02 -10.38 -11.89
C ALA A 83 -0.07 -8.98 -11.26
N THR A 84 0.17 -8.84 -9.96
CA THR A 84 0.12 -7.53 -9.26
C THR A 84 1.52 -6.99 -8.98
N ARG A 85 1.69 -5.68 -9.13
CA ARG A 85 2.81 -4.90 -8.61
C ARG A 85 2.31 -4.02 -7.47
N ALA A 86 3.12 -3.87 -6.43
CA ALA A 86 2.91 -2.86 -5.39
C ALA A 86 4.10 -1.91 -5.31
N ALA A 87 3.84 -0.61 -5.35
CA ALA A 87 4.84 0.43 -5.16
C ALA A 87 4.38 1.42 -4.09
N VAL A 88 5.30 1.78 -3.21
CA VAL A 88 5.11 2.79 -2.17
C VAL A 88 6.15 3.87 -2.37
N VAL A 89 5.67 5.10 -2.56
CA VAL A 89 6.50 6.29 -2.58
C VAL A 89 6.22 7.08 -1.30
N LEU A 90 7.27 7.34 -0.53
CA LEU A 90 7.22 8.23 0.61
C LEU A 90 7.82 9.56 0.19
N GLY A 91 7.13 10.68 0.42
CA GLY A 91 7.72 11.98 0.13
C GLY A 91 7.88 12.29 -1.37
N THR A 92 9.10 12.12 -1.90
CA THR A 92 9.45 12.46 -3.29
C THR A 92 9.62 11.22 -4.17
N ALA A 93 9.55 11.36 -5.49
CA ALA A 93 9.66 10.23 -6.43
C ALA A 93 10.97 9.42 -6.31
N GLY A 94 12.03 10.01 -5.73
CA GLY A 94 13.31 9.33 -5.48
C GLY A 94 13.31 8.40 -4.26
N GLU A 95 12.30 8.48 -3.38
CA GLU A 95 12.12 7.65 -2.19
C GLU A 95 11.02 6.61 -2.46
N CYS A 96 11.24 5.79 -3.48
CA CYS A 96 10.32 4.77 -3.97
C CYS A 96 10.82 3.37 -3.63
N ALA A 97 9.99 2.57 -2.97
CA ALA A 97 10.17 1.12 -2.86
C ALA A 97 9.09 0.43 -3.69
N ALA A 98 9.49 -0.46 -4.60
CA ALA A 98 8.57 -1.23 -5.42
C ALA A 98 8.87 -2.71 -5.33
N ILE A 99 7.83 -3.52 -5.19
CA ILE A 99 7.89 -4.98 -5.23
C ILE A 99 6.96 -5.48 -6.33
N ALA A 100 7.48 -6.37 -7.18
CA ALA A 100 6.62 -7.21 -8.01
C ALA A 100 6.18 -8.41 -7.19
N TRP A 101 4.94 -8.86 -7.35
CA TRP A 101 4.51 -10.13 -6.74
C TRP A 101 4.86 -11.28 -7.68
N ASN A 102 5.29 -12.39 -7.09
CA ASN A 102 5.65 -13.61 -7.81
C ASN A 102 6.72 -13.47 -8.91
N PRO A 103 7.75 -12.61 -8.81
CA PRO A 103 8.81 -12.60 -9.79
C PRO A 103 9.64 -13.90 -9.67
N PRO A 104 10.40 -14.28 -10.73
CA PRO A 104 11.37 -15.37 -10.63
C PRO A 104 12.36 -15.11 -9.48
N GLY A 105 12.34 -15.98 -8.46
CA GLY A 105 13.26 -15.91 -7.31
C GLY A 105 13.02 -14.79 -6.28
N GLY A 106 11.96 -13.97 -6.41
CA GLY A 106 11.66 -12.90 -5.45
C GLY A 106 10.39 -13.12 -4.63
N ASP A 107 9.85 -12.04 -4.07
CA ASP A 107 8.77 -12.08 -3.09
C ASP A 107 7.49 -12.71 -3.62
N ARG A 108 7.00 -13.72 -2.89
CA ARG A 108 5.77 -14.48 -3.20
C ARG A 108 4.76 -14.33 -2.06
N PRO A 109 4.08 -13.18 -1.97
CA PRO A 109 3.06 -12.98 -0.94
C PRO A 109 1.95 -14.02 -1.09
N ARG A 110 1.45 -14.55 0.03
CA ARG A 110 0.35 -15.50 -0.01
C ARG A 110 -0.95 -14.72 -0.07
N CYS A 111 -1.43 -14.50 -1.29
CA CYS A 111 -2.69 -13.84 -1.55
C CYS A 111 -3.82 -14.85 -1.76
N ASP A 112 -5.00 -14.53 -1.24
CA ASP A 112 -6.24 -15.29 -1.42
C ASP A 112 -7.39 -14.31 -1.68
N GLY A 113 -8.39 -14.74 -2.44
CA GLY A 113 -9.55 -13.93 -2.83
C GLY A 113 -9.73 -13.72 -4.34
N ASP A 114 -10.56 -12.74 -4.69
CA ASP A 114 -11.00 -12.43 -6.07
C ASP A 114 -11.07 -10.91 -6.31
N ALA A 115 -11.70 -10.50 -7.43
CA ALA A 115 -11.85 -9.09 -7.79
C ALA A 115 -12.70 -8.27 -6.79
N ALA A 116 -13.48 -8.91 -5.91
CA ALA A 116 -14.29 -8.24 -4.88
C ALA A 116 -13.57 -8.14 -3.54
N MET A 117 -12.69 -9.10 -3.21
CA MET A 117 -11.89 -9.07 -1.98
C MET A 117 -10.55 -9.76 -2.17
N LEU A 118 -9.46 -9.07 -1.84
CA LEU A 118 -8.10 -9.61 -1.88
C LEU A 118 -7.44 -9.48 -0.51
N THR A 119 -6.92 -10.58 0.02
CA THR A 119 -6.14 -10.59 1.26
C THR A 119 -4.75 -11.17 1.00
N CYS A 120 -3.71 -10.38 1.27
CA CYS A 120 -2.31 -10.81 1.13
C CYS A 120 -1.60 -10.76 2.49
N ARG A 121 -0.77 -11.79 2.73
CA ARG A 121 0.00 -11.98 3.95
C ARG A 121 1.43 -12.38 3.64
#